data_AF-A0A1Q3R7T9-F1
#
_entry.id   AF-A0A1Q3R7T9-F1
#
_cell.length_a   1.000
_cell.length_b   1.000
_cell.length_c   1.000
_cell.angle_alpha   90.00
_cell.angle_beta   90.00
_cell.angle_gamma   90.00
#
_symmetry.space_group_name_H-M   'P 1'
#
loop_
_entity.id
_entity.type
_entity.pdbx_description
1 polymer ?
#
loop_
_entity_poly.entity_id
_entity_poly.type
_entity_poly.pdbx_seq_one_letter_code
_entity_poly.pdbx_strand_id
1 'polypeptide(L)'
;MSPVEAPREGAPANPQKHRTGLTRLWHATGYSLAGLKAGWAEKAFRQEALLAMVLLPSAFWLGRHWVETTLLAGSVLLVLIVELLNSGIEAAIDRIGPEWHALSKRAKDMGSAAVLLSLLLAGGVWLAAFYHRFFIP
;
A
#
# COMPACT_ATOMS: atom_id res chain seq x y z
N MET A 1 -24.85 10.21 35.11
CA MET A 1 -23.74 9.37 34.60
C MET A 1 -24.30 7.98 34.40
N SER A 2 -24.54 7.56 33.16
CA SER A 2 -24.99 6.20 32.88
C SER A 2 -23.83 5.21 33.15
N PRO A 3 -24.09 4.01 33.70
CA PRO A 3 -23.04 3.04 33.96
C PRO A 3 -22.41 2.61 32.64
N VAL A 4 -21.07 2.62 32.56
CA VAL A 4 -20.33 2.02 31.45
C VAL A 4 -20.56 0.51 31.51
N GLU A 5 -21.33 -0.01 30.55
CA GLU A 5 -21.65 -1.43 30.44
C GLU A 5 -20.35 -2.23 30.22
N ALA A 6 -20.09 -3.22 31.09
CA ALA A 6 -18.91 -4.05 30.99
C ALA A 6 -18.90 -4.85 29.66
N PRO A 7 -17.72 -5.16 29.09
CA PRO A 7 -17.63 -5.97 27.87
C PRO A 7 -18.34 -7.32 28.06
N ARG A 8 -19.24 -7.68 27.15
CA ARG A 8 -19.98 -8.95 27.19
C ARG A 8 -19.01 -10.12 27.06
N GLU A 9 -18.85 -10.89 28.14
CA GLU A 9 -18.11 -12.16 28.13
C GLU A 9 -18.76 -13.10 27.11
N GLY A 10 -18.00 -13.48 26.07
CA GLY A 10 -18.45 -14.41 25.02
C GLY A 10 -18.46 -13.85 23.60
N ALA A 11 -18.17 -12.57 23.37
CA ALA A 11 -17.93 -12.08 22.01
C ALA A 11 -16.67 -12.77 21.44
N PRO A 12 -16.73 -13.41 20.26
CA PRO A 12 -15.55 -14.08 19.71
C PRO A 12 -14.45 -13.05 19.51
N ALA A 13 -13.31 -13.25 20.18
CA ALA A 13 -12.13 -12.40 20.11
C ALA A 13 -11.62 -12.15 18.67
N ASN A 14 -12.05 -12.99 17.73
CA ASN A 14 -11.99 -12.69 16.31
C ASN A 14 -13.16 -13.36 15.55
N PRO A 15 -14.15 -12.61 15.02
CA PRO A 15 -15.27 -13.16 14.25
C PRO A 15 -14.87 -13.80 12.91
N GLN A 16 -13.58 -13.78 12.57
CA GLN A 16 -13.02 -14.30 11.32
C GLN A 16 -12.50 -15.74 11.45
N LYS A 17 -12.32 -16.27 12.68
CA LYS A 17 -11.61 -17.54 12.93
C LYS A 17 -12.34 -18.81 12.45
N HIS A 18 -13.63 -18.70 12.10
CA HIS A 18 -14.51 -19.84 11.73
C HIS A 18 -14.96 -19.88 10.26
N ARG A 19 -14.35 -19.11 9.35
CA ARG A 19 -14.82 -19.00 7.95
C ARG A 19 -13.99 -19.86 6.99
N THR A 20 -14.63 -20.73 6.22
CA THR A 20 -13.99 -21.62 5.23
C THR A 20 -14.47 -21.33 3.79
N GLY A 21 -13.68 -21.78 2.80
CA GLY A 21 -14.07 -21.78 1.39
C GLY A 21 -14.23 -20.40 0.72
N LEU A 22 -15.16 -20.31 -0.24
CA LEU A 22 -15.44 -19.12 -1.06
C LEU A 22 -15.91 -17.91 -0.23
N THR A 23 -16.61 -18.16 0.88
CA THR A 23 -17.06 -17.10 1.80
C THR A 23 -15.88 -16.34 2.41
N ARG A 24 -14.76 -17.03 2.70
CA ARG A 24 -13.52 -16.38 3.18
C ARG A 24 -12.89 -15.50 2.10
N LEU A 25 -12.85 -15.97 0.85
CA LEU A 25 -12.30 -15.21 -0.28
C LEU A 25 -13.10 -13.93 -0.53
N TRP A 26 -14.44 -14.02 -0.58
CA TRP A 26 -15.31 -12.86 -0.76
C TRP A 26 -15.11 -11.80 0.33
N HIS A 27 -15.05 -12.22 1.59
CA HIS A 27 -14.77 -11.29 2.69
C HIS A 27 -13.35 -10.71 2.62
N ALA A 28 -12.35 -11.50 2.24
CA ALA A 28 -10.99 -11.01 2.05
C ALA A 28 -10.94 -9.94 0.96
N THR A 29 -11.60 -10.16 -0.18
CA THR A 29 -11.75 -9.14 -1.23
C THR A 29 -12.44 -7.88 -0.70
N GLY A 30 -13.51 -8.04 0.09
CA GLY A 30 -14.17 -6.91 0.76
C GLY A 30 -13.25 -6.11 1.68
N TYR A 31 -12.40 -6.79 2.46
CA TYR A 31 -11.39 -6.14 3.30
C TYR A 31 -10.31 -5.44 2.47
N SER A 32 -9.84 -6.05 1.38
CA SER A 32 -8.90 -5.42 0.45
C SER A 32 -9.48 -4.13 -0.16
N LEU A 33 -10.74 -4.16 -0.60
CA LEU A 33 -11.43 -2.97 -1.13
C LEU A 33 -11.60 -1.88 -0.06
N ALA A 34 -11.93 -2.26 1.17
CA ALA A 34 -11.99 -1.32 2.28
C ALA A 34 -10.62 -0.67 2.56
N GLY A 35 -9.53 -1.45 2.51
CA GLY A 35 -8.16 -0.96 2.64
C GLY A 35 -7.77 0.02 1.53
N LEU A 36 -8.07 -0.31 0.27
CA LEU A 36 -7.83 0.59 -0.88
C LEU A 36 -8.65 1.88 -0.77
N LYS A 37 -9.90 1.79 -0.30
CA LYS A 37 -10.75 2.97 -0.05
C LYS A 37 -10.18 3.84 1.06
N ALA A 38 -9.66 3.24 2.13
CA ALA A 38 -8.99 3.97 3.20
C ALA A 38 -7.72 4.67 2.69
N GLY A 39 -6.87 3.95 1.95
CA GLY A 39 -5.70 4.53 1.29
C GLY A 39 -6.07 5.70 0.38
N TRP A 40 -7.15 5.60 -0.41
CA TRP A 40 -7.58 6.69 -1.30
C TRP A 40 -7.97 8.00 -0.57
N ALA A 41 -8.34 7.91 0.72
CA ALA A 41 -8.58 9.09 1.54
C ALA A 41 -7.27 9.84 1.87
N GLU A 42 -6.14 9.13 1.89
CA GLU A 42 -4.82 9.72 2.09
C GLU A 42 -4.32 10.43 0.84
N LYS A 43 -3.86 11.67 1.03
CA LYS A 43 -3.41 12.51 -0.10
C LYS A 43 -2.22 11.90 -0.83
N ALA A 44 -1.26 11.36 -0.10
CA ALA A 44 -0.04 10.76 -0.64
C ALA A 44 -0.38 9.54 -1.52
N PHE A 45 -1.06 8.54 -0.96
CA PHE A 45 -1.52 7.38 -1.73
C PHE A 45 -2.39 7.77 -2.94
N ARG A 46 -3.30 8.76 -2.82
CA ARG A 46 -4.10 9.21 -3.96
C ARG A 46 -3.23 9.78 -5.08
N GLN A 47 -2.20 10.56 -4.76
CA GLN A 47 -1.28 11.10 -5.77
C GLN A 47 -0.54 9.97 -6.50
N GLU A 48 -0.01 9.00 -5.76
CA GLU A 48 0.69 7.85 -6.34
C GLU A 48 -0.26 6.96 -7.16
N ALA A 49 -1.49 6.73 -6.70
CA ALA A 49 -2.49 5.97 -7.42
C ALA A 49 -2.92 6.66 -8.73
N LEU A 50 -3.08 7.98 -8.71
CA LEU A 50 -3.33 8.77 -9.93
C LEU A 50 -2.17 8.63 -10.92
N LEU A 51 -0.93 8.71 -10.44
CA LEU A 51 0.26 8.52 -11.28
C LEU A 51 0.33 7.08 -11.82
N ALA A 52 0.02 6.09 -11.00
CA ALA A 52 -0.03 4.69 -11.39
C ALA A 52 -1.06 4.42 -12.49
N MET A 53 -2.22 5.10 -12.49
CA MET A 53 -3.20 4.98 -13.59
C MET A 53 -2.63 5.42 -14.95
N VAL A 54 -1.61 6.29 -14.97
CA VAL A 54 -0.93 6.71 -16.21
C VAL A 54 0.25 5.79 -16.51
N LEU A 55 1.06 5.46 -15.50
CA LEU A 55 2.27 4.66 -15.66
C LEU A 55 1.98 3.20 -15.98
N LEU A 56 0.93 2.58 -15.42
CA LEU A 56 0.62 1.17 -15.69
C LEU A 56 0.27 0.92 -17.17
N PRO A 57 -0.61 1.70 -17.84
CA PRO A 57 -0.79 1.58 -19.28
C PRO A 57 0.48 1.91 -20.07
N SER A 58 1.20 2.95 -19.65
CA SER A 58 2.44 3.38 -20.32
C SER A 58 3.54 2.32 -20.26
N ALA A 59 3.54 1.43 -19.27
CA ALA A 59 4.46 0.31 -19.17
C ALA A 59 4.35 -0.65 -20.37
N PHE A 60 3.14 -0.90 -20.87
CA PHE A 60 2.90 -1.75 -22.05
C PHE A 60 3.35 -1.07 -23.35
N TRP A 61 3.34 0.27 -23.39
CA TRP A 61 3.83 1.03 -24.54
C TRP A 61 5.36 1.16 -24.56
N LEU A 62 5.96 1.35 -23.39
CA LEU A 62 7.41 1.56 -23.25
C LEU A 62 8.21 0.24 -23.30
N GLY A 63 7.70 -0.81 -22.65
CA GLY A 63 8.36 -2.12 -22.64
C GLY A 63 8.24 -2.85 -23.98
N ARG A 64 9.33 -3.48 -24.42
CA ARG A 64 9.40 -4.22 -25.71
C ARG A 64 8.95 -5.67 -25.59
N HIS A 65 9.08 -6.26 -24.40
CA HIS A 65 8.66 -7.63 -24.11
C HIS A 65 8.10 -7.77 -22.70
N TRP A 66 7.61 -8.96 -22.38
CA TRP A 66 6.92 -9.23 -21.13
C TRP A 66 7.77 -8.91 -19.89
N VAL A 67 9.08 -9.20 -19.89
CA VAL A 67 9.97 -8.87 -18.75
C VAL A 67 10.07 -7.36 -18.53
N GLU A 68 10.41 -6.56 -19.54
CA GLU A 68 10.51 -5.10 -19.43
C GLU A 68 9.17 -4.49 -18.95
N THR A 69 8.06 -4.94 -19.54
CA THR A 69 6.70 -4.50 -19.17
C THR A 69 6.37 -4.85 -17.72
N THR A 70 6.71 -6.06 -17.28
CA THR A 70 6.46 -6.53 -15.90
C THR A 70 7.34 -5.81 -14.88
N LEU A 71 8.58 -5.46 -15.23
CA LEU A 71 9.45 -4.65 -14.36
C LEU A 71 8.90 -3.22 -14.20
N LEU A 72 8.48 -2.59 -15.30
CA LEU A 72 7.88 -1.26 -15.27
C LEU A 72 6.58 -1.25 -14.45
N ALA A 73 5.64 -2.14 -14.77
CA ALA A 73 4.37 -2.23 -14.06
C ALA A 73 4.55 -2.68 -12.60
N GLY A 74 5.41 -3.67 -12.36
CA GLY A 74 5.71 -4.18 -11.04
C GLY A 74 6.35 -3.14 -10.12
N SER A 75 7.24 -2.29 -10.63
CA SER A 75 7.84 -1.22 -9.84
C SER A 75 6.80 -0.18 -9.38
N VAL A 76 5.82 0.15 -10.24
CA VAL A 76 4.72 1.06 -9.89
C VAL A 76 3.78 0.42 -8.86
N LEU A 77 3.45 -0.86 -9.03
CA LEU A 77 2.66 -1.59 -8.04
C LEU A 77 3.37 -1.69 -6.69
N LEU A 78 4.70 -1.86 -6.69
CA LEU A 78 5.48 -1.89 -5.46
C LEU A 78 5.42 -0.56 -4.70
N VAL A 79 5.44 0.59 -5.40
CA VAL A 79 5.23 1.91 -4.79
C VAL A 79 3.89 1.94 -4.04
N LEU A 80 2.79 1.59 -4.72
CA LEU A 80 1.45 1.55 -4.09
C LEU A 80 1.35 0.59 -2.90
N ILE A 81 1.99 -0.58 -3.00
CA ILE A 81 2.02 -1.56 -1.91
C ILE A 81 2.74 -0.98 -0.69
N VAL A 82 3.93 -0.40 -0.89
CA VAL A 82 4.74 0.15 0.20
C VAL A 82 4.04 1.35 0.84
N GLU A 83 3.40 2.21 0.05
CA GLU A 83 2.64 3.35 0.57
C GLU A 83 1.43 2.91 1.40
N LEU A 84 0.66 1.91 0.95
CA LEU A 84 -0.43 1.34 1.76
C LEU A 84 0.06 0.75 3.08
N LEU A 85 1.21 0.07 3.06
CA LEU A 85 1.83 -0.46 4.27
C LEU A 85 2.29 0.67 5.19
N ASN A 86 2.87 1.74 4.63
CA ASN A 86 3.29 2.92 5.38
C ASN A 86 2.08 3.60 6.06
N SER A 87 1.01 3.89 5.32
CA SER A 87 -0.22 4.46 5.90
C SER A 87 -0.84 3.53 6.95
N GLY A 88 -0.76 2.20 6.75
CA GLY A 88 -1.21 1.23 7.74
C GLY A 88 -0.40 1.28 9.04
N ILE A 89 0.92 1.44 8.95
CA ILE A 89 1.82 1.62 10.10
C ILE A 89 1.50 2.93 10.81
N GLU A 90 1.35 4.03 10.06
CA GLU A 90 0.98 5.34 10.63
C GLU A 90 -0.34 5.27 11.40
N ALA A 91 -1.38 4.69 10.79
CA ALA A 91 -2.68 4.52 11.46
C ALA A 91 -2.60 3.63 12.71
N ALA A 92 -1.77 2.58 12.69
CA ALA A 92 -1.56 1.72 13.85
C ALA A 92 -0.84 2.45 14.99
N ILE A 93 0.11 3.32 14.67
CA ILE A 93 0.86 4.13 15.64
C ILE A 93 -0.02 5.25 16.19
N ASP A 94 -0.79 5.95 15.35
CA ASP A 94 -1.66 7.05 15.74
C ASP A 94 -2.80 6.61 16.67
N ARG A 95 -3.18 5.33 16.62
CA ARG A 95 -4.13 4.73 17.57
C ARG A 95 -3.58 4.67 19.01
N ILE A 96 -2.26 4.57 19.21
CA ILE A 96 -1.67 4.33 20.54
C ILE A 96 -1.84 5.57 21.43
N GLY A 97 -1.66 6.77 20.87
CA GLY A 97 -1.83 8.04 21.57
C GLY A 97 -1.12 9.19 20.84
N PRO A 98 -1.51 10.46 21.09
CA PRO A 98 -0.90 11.63 20.46
C PRO A 98 0.45 12.02 21.09
N GLU A 99 0.83 11.42 22.22
CA GLU A 99 2.09 11.68 22.88
C GLU A 99 3.29 11.26 22.02
N TRP A 100 4.33 12.09 22.05
CA TRP A 100 5.55 11.78 21.32
C TRP A 100 6.27 10.59 21.98
N HIS A 101 6.63 9.60 21.17
CA HIS A 101 7.44 8.47 21.59
C HIS A 101 8.53 8.18 20.55
N ALA A 102 9.78 7.99 21.01
CA ALA A 102 10.93 7.80 20.12
C ALA A 102 10.78 6.57 19.19
N LEU A 103 10.19 5.48 19.70
CA LEU A 103 9.91 4.28 18.90
C LEU A 103 8.83 4.52 17.83
N SER A 104 7.77 5.27 18.14
CA SER A 104 6.73 5.66 17.18
C SER A 104 7.31 6.49 16.05
N LYS A 105 8.16 7.47 16.39
CA LYS A 105 8.89 8.25 15.40
C LYS A 105 9.74 7.35 14.50
N ARG A 106 10.56 6.46 15.09
CA ARG A 106 11.44 5.56 14.34
C ARG A 106 10.67 4.64 13.39
N ALA A 107 9.51 4.12 13.81
CA ALA A 107 8.68 3.27 12.97
C ALA A 107 8.11 4.03 11.77
N LYS A 108 7.64 5.28 11.96
CA LYS A 108 7.21 6.16 10.86
C LYS A 108 8.36 6.52 9.93
N ASP A 109 9.53 6.87 10.47
CA ASP A 109 10.73 7.20 9.70
C ASP A 109 11.14 6.02 8.78
N MET A 110 11.06 4.78 9.28
CA MET A 110 11.36 3.58 8.49
C MET A 110 10.30 3.30 7.41
N GLY A 111 9.03 3.57 7.69
CA GLY A 111 7.95 3.47 6.71
C GLY A 111 8.16 4.45 5.55
N SER A 112 8.38 5.73 5.85
CA SER A 112 8.70 6.75 4.85
C SER A 112 9.98 6.44 4.06
N ALA A 113 11.01 5.88 4.72
CA ALA A 113 12.22 5.44 4.03
C ALA A 113 11.95 4.31 3.03
N ALA A 114 11.04 3.37 3.36
CA ALA A 114 10.64 2.32 2.43
C ALA A 114 9.94 2.89 1.19
N VAL A 115 9.05 3.88 1.37
CA VAL A 115 8.38 4.59 0.26
C VAL A 115 9.40 5.30 -0.62
N LEU A 116 10.38 6.01 -0.02
CA LEU A 116 11.46 6.63 -0.80
C LEU A 116 12.25 5.60 -1.63
N LEU A 117 12.60 4.46 -1.04
CA LEU A 117 13.33 3.42 -1.76
C LEU A 117 12.50 2.80 -2.90
N SER A 118 11.20 2.61 -2.72
CA SER A 118 10.32 2.10 -3.79
C SER A 118 10.20 3.12 -4.93
N LEU A 119 10.08 4.42 -4.61
CA LEU A 119 10.08 5.51 -5.60
C LEU A 119 11.40 5.59 -6.37
N LEU A 120 12.55 5.46 -5.70
CA LEU A 120 13.87 5.45 -6.34
C LEU A 120 14.03 4.24 -7.27
N LEU A 121 13.57 3.06 -6.84
CA LEU A 121 13.56 1.86 -7.69
C LEU A 121 12.68 2.07 -8.92
N ALA A 122 11.45 2.55 -8.75
CA ALA A 122 10.54 2.82 -9.86
C ALA A 122 11.12 3.86 -10.82
N GLY A 123 11.62 4.99 -10.30
CA GLY A 123 12.30 6.01 -11.10
C GLY A 123 13.49 5.44 -11.89
N GLY A 124 14.34 4.64 -11.24
CA GLY A 124 15.48 4.00 -11.87
C GLY A 124 15.10 3.03 -12.99
N VAL A 125 14.11 2.17 -12.77
CA VAL A 125 13.59 1.22 -13.78
C VAL A 125 13.02 1.98 -14.98
N TRP A 126 12.21 3.01 -14.73
CA TRP A 126 11.59 3.82 -15.79
C TRP A 126 12.60 4.62 -16.60
N LEU A 127 13.56 5.27 -15.93
CA LEU A 127 14.65 5.99 -16.60
C LEU A 127 15.50 5.05 -17.44
N ALA A 128 15.84 3.86 -16.92
CA ALA A 128 16.62 2.86 -17.65
C ALA A 128 15.86 2.33 -18.88
N ALA A 129 14.57 2.00 -18.73
CA ALA A 129 13.75 1.54 -19.85
C ALA A 129 13.59 2.64 -20.92
N PHE A 130 13.36 3.89 -20.52
CA PHE A 130 13.31 5.03 -21.43
C PHE A 130 14.63 5.22 -22.16
N TYR A 131 15.76 5.24 -21.44
CA TYR A 131 17.08 5.39 -22.03
C TYR A 131 17.37 4.28 -23.05
N HIS A 132 17.10 3.03 -22.68
CA HIS A 132 17.28 1.90 -23.59
C HIS A 132 16.33 2.00 -24.79
N ARG A 133 15.09 2.45 -24.62
CA ARG A 133 14.14 2.53 -25.74
C ARG A 133 14.56 3.54 -26.82
N PHE A 134 15.16 4.66 -26.42
CA PHE A 134 15.39 5.80 -27.32
C PHE A 134 16.86 6.06 -27.68
N PHE A 135 17.81 5.62 -26.85
CA PHE A 135 19.24 5.91 -27.04
C PHE A 135 20.10 4.68 -27.28
N ILE A 136 19.59 3.47 -27.01
CA ILE A 136 20.28 2.21 -27.29
C ILE A 136 19.45 1.40 -28.29
N PRO A 137 19.86 1.30 -29.57
CA PRO A 137 19.13 0.57 -30.60
C PRO A 137 18.97 -0.93 -30.27
#